data_AF-M5JJB6-F1
#
_entry.id   AF-M5JJB6-F1
#
_cell.length_a   1.000
_cell.length_b   1.000
_cell.length_c   1.000
_cell.angle_alpha   90.00
_cell.angle_beta   90.00
_cell.angle_gamma   90.00
#
_symmetry.space_group_name_H-M   'P 1'
#
loop_
_entity.id
_entity.type
_entity.pdbx_description
1 polymer ?
#
loop_
_entity_poly.entity_id
_entity_poly.type
_entity_poly.pdbx_seq_one_letter_code
_entity_poly.pdbx_strand_id
1 'polypeptide(L)'
;MSDTISISTEELAGLVREILNKAGFSADHAAAIAKTIVAGERDGCKSHGVYRIEGCLRTLKSGKVVADADPVVTTDDSAVVRVDAKGGFANLAFERGAPALVEKARKLGIAALAINDCTHFAALWPEVEALAEQGLAAIAMCPSYATVAPAGGTKPLLGTNPFAFGWPRPGDYPYVFDFATSVAARGELELYRRAGKQLPEGWAVDADGKPTTDPEAALAGAMLPFGEHKGSAISTMIELLAGVMIGDFTSPEALDFLGTTTLAPRHGELIIAFDPARMAGGRGNPQERGEVLIEAIA
;
A
#
# COMPACT_ATOMS: atom_id res chain seq x y z
N MET A 1 32.98 0.43 -9.16
CA MET A 1 31.97 1.20 -9.90
C MET A 1 30.80 0.25 -10.07
N SER A 2 29.60 0.59 -9.59
CA SER A 2 28.43 -0.20 -9.97
C SER A 2 28.06 0.23 -11.38
N ASP A 3 28.20 -0.66 -12.35
CA ASP A 3 27.74 -0.42 -13.71
C ASP A 3 26.21 -0.24 -13.65
N THR A 4 25.75 0.98 -13.91
CA THR A 4 24.32 1.28 -13.96
C THR A 4 23.84 1.14 -15.40
N ILE A 5 22.64 0.61 -15.57
CA ILE A 5 22.00 0.41 -16.87
C ILE A 5 20.73 1.26 -16.90
N SER A 6 20.55 2.02 -17.98
CA SER A 6 19.29 2.73 -18.26
C SER A 6 18.38 1.83 -19.10
N ILE A 7 17.12 1.70 -18.69
CA ILE A 7 16.08 0.94 -19.37
C ILE A 7 14.82 1.81 -19.45
N SER A 8 14.05 1.73 -20.53
CA SER A 8 12.76 2.43 -20.60
C SER A 8 11.72 1.77 -19.69
N THR A 9 10.70 2.54 -19.28
CA THR A 9 9.60 2.00 -18.47
C THR A 9 8.82 0.89 -19.20
N GLU A 10 8.72 0.98 -20.52
CA GLU A 10 8.07 -0.04 -21.36
C GLU A 10 8.87 -1.34 -21.41
N GLU A 11 10.19 -1.27 -21.64
CA GLU A 11 11.07 -2.43 -21.59
C GLU A 11 11.07 -3.08 -20.21
N LEU A 12 11.12 -2.28 -19.14
CA LEU A 12 11.03 -2.79 -17.77
C LEU A 12 9.70 -3.48 -17.51
N ALA A 13 8.57 -2.91 -17.94
CA ALA A 13 7.26 -3.54 -17.84
C ALA A 13 7.19 -4.86 -18.61
N GLY A 14 7.79 -4.93 -19.80
CA GLY A 14 7.96 -6.16 -20.56
C GLY A 14 8.71 -7.23 -19.77
N LEU A 15 9.87 -6.87 -19.22
CA LEU A 15 10.72 -7.78 -18.46
C LEU A 15 10.04 -8.30 -17.19
N VAL A 16 9.41 -7.42 -16.41
CA VAL A 16 8.71 -7.82 -15.17
C VAL A 16 7.55 -8.77 -15.49
N ARG A 17 6.74 -8.48 -16.51
CA ARG A 17 5.66 -9.38 -16.95
C ARG A 17 6.20 -10.75 -17.36
N GLU A 18 7.28 -10.78 -18.14
CA GLU A 18 7.90 -12.03 -18.58
C GLU A 18 8.38 -12.87 -17.39
N ILE A 19 9.04 -12.25 -16.41
CA ILE A 19 9.50 -12.92 -15.19
C ILE A 19 8.32 -13.53 -14.41
N LEU A 20 7.26 -12.74 -14.19
CA LEU A 20 6.10 -13.18 -13.42
C LEU A 20 5.31 -14.28 -14.14
N ASN A 21 5.09 -14.15 -15.45
CA ASN A 21 4.43 -15.18 -16.26
C ASN A 21 5.23 -16.49 -16.25
N LYS A 22 6.56 -16.43 -16.40
CA LYS A 22 7.44 -17.61 -16.31
C LYS A 22 7.41 -18.26 -14.93
N ALA A 23 7.15 -17.49 -13.87
CA ALA A 23 6.99 -18.00 -12.52
C ALA A 23 5.62 -18.65 -12.27
N GLY A 24 4.63 -18.40 -13.15
CA GLY A 24 3.30 -19.02 -13.10
C GLY A 24 2.15 -18.06 -12.81
N PHE A 25 2.39 -16.74 -12.73
CA PHE A 25 1.29 -15.77 -12.66
C PHE A 25 0.48 -15.74 -13.96
N SER A 26 -0.83 -15.52 -13.85
CA SER A 26 -1.67 -15.21 -15.01
C SER A 26 -1.22 -13.91 -15.67
N ALA A 27 -1.53 -13.75 -16.96
CA ALA A 27 -1.17 -12.55 -17.71
C ALA A 27 -1.72 -11.26 -17.06
N ASP A 28 -2.92 -11.32 -16.50
CA ASP A 28 -3.57 -10.20 -15.83
C ASP A 28 -2.88 -9.85 -14.50
N HIS A 29 -2.54 -10.85 -13.69
CA HIS A 29 -1.75 -10.60 -12.47
C HIS A 29 -0.37 -10.04 -12.80
N ALA A 30 0.32 -10.63 -13.77
CA ALA A 30 1.63 -10.16 -14.20
C ALA A 30 1.58 -8.70 -14.69
N ALA A 31 0.53 -8.32 -15.42
CA ALA A 31 0.34 -6.95 -15.88
C ALA A 31 0.09 -5.97 -14.72
N ALA A 32 -0.83 -6.28 -13.82
CA ALA A 32 -1.17 -5.41 -12.68
C ALA A 32 0.03 -5.22 -11.73
N ILE A 33 0.74 -6.30 -11.40
CA ILE A 33 1.95 -6.26 -10.56
C ILE A 33 3.07 -5.47 -11.24
N ALA A 34 3.30 -5.71 -12.55
CA ALA A 34 4.33 -5.00 -13.29
C ALA A 34 4.07 -3.50 -13.36
N LYS A 35 2.82 -3.08 -13.57
CA LYS A 35 2.42 -1.67 -13.59
C LYS A 35 2.87 -0.97 -12.30
N THR A 36 2.57 -1.56 -11.14
CA THR A 36 2.92 -0.98 -9.84
C THR A 36 4.43 -0.99 -9.56
N ILE A 37 5.13 -2.09 -9.89
CA ILE A 37 6.60 -2.19 -9.72
C ILE A 37 7.33 -1.15 -10.59
N VAL A 38 6.90 -0.99 -11.85
CA VAL A 38 7.51 -0.04 -12.79
C VAL A 38 7.27 1.39 -12.31
N ALA A 39 6.06 1.69 -11.83
CA ALA A 39 5.74 3.00 -11.27
C ALA A 39 6.63 3.32 -10.06
N GLY A 40 6.78 2.37 -9.13
CA GLY A 40 7.69 2.50 -7.98
C GLY A 40 9.15 2.72 -8.39
N GLU A 41 9.63 2.05 -9.44
CA GLU A 41 11.01 2.23 -9.92
C GLU A 41 11.22 3.59 -10.62
N ARG A 42 10.27 3.98 -11.49
CA ARG A 42 10.24 5.23 -12.25
C ARG A 42 10.28 6.43 -11.31
N ASP A 43 9.46 6.40 -10.25
CA ASP A 43 9.28 7.54 -9.35
C ASP A 43 10.26 7.53 -8.17
N GLY A 44 11.25 6.62 -8.20
CA GLY A 44 12.32 6.58 -7.20
C GLY A 44 11.92 5.98 -5.86
N CYS A 45 10.73 5.39 -5.73
CA CYS A 45 10.30 4.61 -4.57
C CYS A 45 10.98 3.23 -4.55
N LYS A 46 12.31 3.21 -4.33
CA LYS A 46 13.14 2.00 -4.49
C LYS A 46 12.72 0.81 -3.63
N SER A 47 12.13 1.05 -2.46
CA SER A 47 11.59 -0.01 -1.61
C SER A 47 10.35 -0.71 -2.19
N HIS A 48 9.70 -0.13 -3.21
CA HIS A 48 8.50 -0.67 -3.88
C HIS A 48 8.65 -0.81 -5.41
N GLY A 49 9.85 -0.56 -5.95
CA GLY A 49 10.20 -0.80 -7.35
C GLY A 49 10.69 -2.22 -7.62
N VAL A 50 11.73 -2.34 -8.46
CA VAL A 50 12.31 -3.63 -8.92
C VAL A 50 12.70 -4.55 -7.76
N TYR A 51 13.05 -3.96 -6.61
CA TYR A 51 13.31 -4.66 -5.35
C TYR A 51 12.21 -5.68 -4.95
N ARG A 52 10.95 -5.41 -5.30
CA ARG A 52 9.82 -6.26 -4.91
C ARG A 52 9.63 -7.53 -5.72
N ILE A 53 10.27 -7.65 -6.89
CA ILE A 53 10.14 -8.83 -7.75
C ILE A 53 10.53 -10.11 -6.98
N GLU A 54 11.66 -10.09 -6.28
CA GLU A 54 12.12 -11.24 -5.49
C GLU A 54 11.10 -11.62 -4.41
N GLY A 55 10.53 -10.63 -3.71
CA GLY A 55 9.49 -10.85 -2.70
C GLY A 55 8.23 -11.50 -3.28
N CYS A 56 7.80 -11.09 -4.46
CA CYS A 56 6.66 -11.69 -5.16
C CYS A 56 6.94 -13.17 -5.48
N LEU A 57 8.12 -13.46 -6.04
CA LEU A 57 8.52 -14.83 -6.39
C LEU A 57 8.67 -15.74 -5.16
N ARG A 58 9.24 -15.24 -4.06
CA ARG A 58 9.35 -15.99 -2.80
C ARG A 58 7.98 -16.28 -2.20
N THR A 59 7.07 -15.31 -2.23
CA THR A 59 5.69 -15.48 -1.74
C THR A 59 4.94 -16.52 -2.57
N LEU A 60 5.07 -16.46 -3.90
CA LEU A 60 4.51 -17.49 -4.79
C LEU A 60 5.07 -18.88 -4.49
N LYS A 61 6.40 -19.01 -4.42
CA LYS A 61 7.07 -20.29 -4.14
C LYS A 61 6.64 -20.91 -2.81
N SER A 62 6.28 -20.09 -1.83
CA SER A 62 5.78 -20.55 -0.52
C SER A 62 4.33 -21.04 -0.54
N GLY A 63 3.59 -20.82 -1.64
CA GLY A 63 2.18 -21.16 -1.76
C GLY A 63 1.23 -20.22 -0.99
N LYS A 64 1.72 -19.05 -0.56
CA LYS A 64 0.94 -18.08 0.23
C LYS A 64 0.14 -17.07 -0.62
N VAL A 65 0.40 -17.04 -1.94
CA VAL A 65 -0.36 -16.26 -2.93
C VAL A 65 -0.81 -17.20 -4.06
N VAL A 66 -2.00 -16.94 -4.60
CA VAL A 66 -2.57 -17.68 -5.74
C VAL A 66 -2.23 -16.92 -7.03
N ALA A 67 -1.51 -17.57 -7.93
CA ALA A 67 -0.90 -16.91 -9.09
C ALA A 67 -1.89 -16.55 -10.22
N ASP A 68 -2.99 -17.29 -10.26
CA ASP A 68 -4.03 -17.26 -11.28
C ASP A 68 -5.42 -16.97 -10.69
N ALA A 69 -5.47 -16.41 -9.48
CA ALA A 69 -6.71 -15.94 -8.88
C ALA A 69 -7.39 -14.91 -9.80
N ASP A 70 -8.71 -15.03 -9.97
CA ASP A 70 -9.53 -14.04 -10.66
C ASP A 70 -10.40 -13.33 -9.62
N PRO A 71 -10.14 -12.05 -9.30
CA PRO A 71 -10.88 -11.33 -8.27
C PRO A 71 -12.36 -11.20 -8.60
N VAL A 72 -13.22 -11.46 -7.61
CA VAL A 72 -14.67 -11.43 -7.78
C VAL A 72 -15.23 -10.11 -7.25
N VAL A 73 -15.73 -9.27 -8.15
CA VAL A 73 -16.37 -8.00 -7.81
C VAL A 73 -17.84 -8.23 -7.48
N THR A 74 -18.27 -7.78 -6.30
CA THR A 74 -19.68 -7.78 -5.87
C THR A 74 -20.15 -6.37 -5.61
N THR A 75 -21.29 -6.01 -6.19
CA THR A 75 -21.92 -4.70 -6.03
C THR A 75 -23.41 -4.86 -5.74
N ASP A 76 -23.96 -3.90 -5.00
CA ASP A 76 -25.39 -3.71 -4.75
C ASP A 76 -25.74 -2.21 -4.91
N ASP A 77 -26.88 -1.74 -4.42
CA ASP A 77 -27.24 -0.30 -4.49
C ASP A 77 -26.53 0.57 -3.44
N SER A 78 -25.74 -0.01 -2.54
CA SER A 78 -25.00 0.72 -1.51
C SER A 78 -23.79 1.46 -2.07
N ALA A 79 -23.13 2.24 -1.21
CA ALA A 79 -21.87 2.91 -1.52
C ALA A 79 -20.64 2.00 -1.44
N VAL A 80 -20.81 0.69 -1.18
CA VAL A 80 -19.69 -0.26 -0.98
C VAL A 80 -19.56 -1.21 -2.16
N VAL A 81 -18.37 -1.26 -2.76
CA VAL A 81 -17.93 -2.31 -3.68
C VAL A 81 -17.10 -3.29 -2.87
N ARG A 82 -17.33 -4.59 -3.05
CA ARG A 82 -16.53 -5.65 -2.43
C ARG A 82 -15.78 -6.41 -3.50
N VAL A 83 -14.52 -6.69 -3.26
CA VAL A 83 -13.70 -7.53 -4.15
C VAL A 83 -13.04 -8.61 -3.32
N ASP A 84 -13.38 -9.86 -3.61
CA ASP A 84 -12.66 -11.01 -3.07
C ASP A 84 -11.48 -11.32 -4.01
N ALA A 85 -10.26 -11.08 -3.54
CA ALA A 85 -9.04 -11.28 -4.32
C ALA A 85 -8.63 -12.76 -4.42
N LYS A 86 -9.32 -13.69 -3.74
CA LYS A 86 -9.10 -15.14 -3.80
C LYS A 86 -7.66 -15.55 -3.49
N GLY A 87 -6.98 -14.82 -2.62
CA GLY A 87 -5.58 -15.03 -2.27
C GLY A 87 -4.57 -14.53 -3.29
N GLY A 88 -5.01 -13.83 -4.34
CA GLY A 88 -4.14 -13.14 -5.30
C GLY A 88 -3.57 -11.83 -4.75
N PHE A 89 -2.75 -11.16 -5.55
CA PHE A 89 -2.25 -9.83 -5.19
C PHE A 89 -3.31 -8.74 -5.33
N ALA A 90 -3.30 -7.78 -4.39
CA ALA A 90 -4.25 -6.65 -4.33
C ALA A 90 -4.33 -5.84 -5.63
N ASN A 91 -3.22 -5.71 -6.37
CA ASN A 91 -3.12 -4.91 -7.59
C ASN A 91 -4.21 -5.26 -8.62
N LEU A 92 -4.44 -6.56 -8.87
CA LEU A 92 -5.48 -6.98 -9.82
C LEU A 92 -6.88 -6.79 -9.23
N ALA A 93 -7.04 -7.01 -7.93
CA ALA A 93 -8.32 -6.78 -7.24
C ALA A 93 -8.75 -5.31 -7.31
N PHE A 94 -7.80 -4.38 -7.13
CA PHE A 94 -8.01 -2.96 -7.36
C PHE A 94 -8.42 -2.68 -8.82
N GLU A 95 -7.70 -3.20 -9.81
CA GLU A 95 -8.04 -2.98 -11.23
C GLU A 95 -9.44 -3.48 -11.59
N ARG A 96 -9.90 -4.59 -10.97
CA ARG A 96 -11.27 -5.11 -11.14
C ARG A 96 -12.32 -4.27 -10.43
N GLY A 97 -12.03 -3.78 -9.21
CA GLY A 97 -12.98 -3.04 -8.37
C GLY A 97 -13.10 -1.55 -8.69
N ALA A 98 -12.01 -0.92 -9.14
CA ALA A 98 -11.91 0.53 -9.33
C ALA A 98 -12.97 1.10 -10.28
N PRO A 99 -13.34 0.46 -11.42
CA PRO A 99 -14.40 0.98 -12.28
C PRO A 99 -15.75 1.15 -11.56
N ALA A 100 -16.15 0.15 -10.76
CA ALA A 100 -17.38 0.21 -9.98
C ALA A 100 -17.30 1.24 -8.84
N LEU A 101 -16.13 1.38 -8.21
CA LEU A 101 -15.87 2.40 -7.20
C LEU A 101 -16.04 3.80 -7.79
N VAL A 102 -15.44 4.06 -8.95
CA VAL A 102 -15.53 5.35 -9.66
C VAL A 102 -16.98 5.66 -10.03
N GLU A 103 -17.71 4.70 -10.58
CA GLU A 103 -19.13 4.89 -10.93
C GLU A 103 -19.95 5.27 -9.70
N LYS A 104 -19.78 4.55 -8.58
CA LYS A 104 -20.52 4.82 -7.33
C LYS A 104 -20.11 6.12 -6.67
N ALA A 105 -18.82 6.43 -6.59
CA ALA A 105 -18.33 7.68 -6.02
C ALA A 105 -18.88 8.87 -6.81
N ARG A 106 -18.86 8.78 -8.15
CA ARG A 106 -19.55 9.72 -9.00
C ARG A 106 -21.02 9.73 -8.66
N LYS A 107 -21.76 8.63 -8.69
CA LYS A 107 -23.23 8.62 -8.48
C LYS A 107 -23.69 9.13 -7.11
N LEU A 108 -22.96 8.81 -6.03
CA LEU A 108 -23.39 8.98 -4.64
C LEU A 108 -22.63 10.10 -3.92
N GLY A 109 -21.53 10.59 -4.48
CA GLY A 109 -20.63 11.58 -3.86
C GLY A 109 -19.49 10.94 -3.08
N ILE A 110 -19.70 9.73 -2.55
CA ILE A 110 -18.71 8.92 -1.83
C ILE A 110 -18.98 7.44 -2.07
N ALA A 111 -17.92 6.65 -2.21
CA ALA A 111 -18.00 5.20 -2.22
C ALA A 111 -16.74 4.58 -1.62
N ALA A 112 -16.85 3.34 -1.15
CA ALA A 112 -15.75 2.57 -0.62
C ALA A 112 -15.58 1.27 -1.41
N LEU A 113 -14.33 0.85 -1.56
CA LEU A 113 -13.92 -0.43 -2.12
C LEU A 113 -13.23 -1.21 -0.99
N ALA A 114 -13.85 -2.31 -0.59
CA ALA A 114 -13.29 -3.26 0.35
C ALA A 114 -12.70 -4.43 -0.45
N ILE A 115 -11.38 -4.53 -0.45
CA ILE A 115 -10.66 -5.66 -1.03
C ILE A 115 -10.37 -6.64 0.10
N ASN A 116 -10.80 -7.88 -0.08
CA ASN A 116 -10.63 -8.96 0.87
C ASN A 116 -9.74 -10.08 0.34
N ASP A 117 -9.16 -10.84 1.26
CA ASP A 117 -8.36 -12.03 1.01
C ASP A 117 -7.21 -11.79 0.01
N CYS A 118 -6.53 -10.65 0.13
CA CYS A 118 -5.48 -10.24 -0.79
C CYS A 118 -4.09 -10.36 -0.18
N THR A 119 -3.10 -10.57 -1.03
CA THR A 119 -1.69 -10.40 -0.69
C THR A 119 -1.25 -9.00 -1.09
N HIS A 120 -0.54 -8.28 -0.22
CA HIS A 120 -0.16 -6.89 -0.48
C HIS A 120 1.37 -6.70 -0.39
N PHE A 121 1.98 -6.05 -1.38
CA PHE A 121 3.42 -5.74 -1.37
C PHE A 121 3.74 -4.31 -1.81
N ALA A 122 2.74 -3.58 -2.30
CA ALA A 122 2.90 -2.33 -3.03
C ALA A 122 2.94 -1.11 -2.10
N ALA A 123 3.36 0.02 -2.66
CA ALA A 123 2.99 1.33 -2.13
C ALA A 123 1.51 1.61 -2.46
N LEU A 124 0.86 2.49 -1.71
CA LEU A 124 -0.57 2.82 -1.88
C LEU A 124 -0.82 3.98 -2.84
N TRP A 125 0.18 4.84 -3.06
CA TRP A 125 0.04 6.00 -3.95
C TRP A 125 -0.45 5.67 -5.37
N PRO A 126 -0.09 4.54 -6.04
CA PRO A 126 -0.54 4.29 -7.41
C PRO A 126 -2.06 4.16 -7.54
N GLU A 127 -2.74 3.73 -6.48
CA GLU A 127 -4.19 3.53 -6.49
C GLU A 127 -4.94 4.84 -6.29
N VAL A 128 -4.51 5.64 -5.32
CA VAL A 128 -5.11 6.98 -5.08
C VAL A 128 -4.76 7.94 -6.22
N GLU A 129 -3.59 7.80 -6.85
CA GLU A 129 -3.23 8.53 -8.07
C GLU A 129 -4.18 8.17 -9.22
N ALA A 130 -4.39 6.88 -9.49
CA ALA A 130 -5.28 6.43 -10.57
C ALA A 130 -6.75 6.88 -10.39
N LEU A 131 -7.20 7.09 -9.15
CA LEU A 131 -8.51 7.67 -8.85
C LEU A 131 -8.51 9.19 -8.99
N ALA A 132 -7.44 9.86 -8.58
CA ALA A 132 -7.28 11.31 -8.70
C ALA A 132 -7.14 11.79 -10.15
N GLU A 133 -6.47 11.03 -11.01
CA GLU A 133 -6.44 11.25 -12.47
C GLU A 133 -7.86 11.21 -13.09
N GLN A 134 -8.80 10.50 -12.45
CA GLN A 134 -10.20 10.45 -12.87
C GLN A 134 -11.09 11.53 -12.23
N GLY A 135 -10.49 12.50 -11.56
CA GLY A 135 -11.16 13.63 -10.93
C GLY A 135 -11.75 13.34 -9.55
N LEU A 136 -11.39 12.22 -8.91
CA LEU A 136 -11.88 11.84 -7.58
C LEU A 136 -10.81 12.07 -6.51
N ALA A 137 -11.18 12.59 -5.34
CA ALA A 137 -10.29 12.48 -4.20
C ALA A 137 -10.34 11.04 -3.66
N ALA A 138 -9.24 10.52 -3.14
CA ALA A 138 -9.19 9.15 -2.66
C ALA A 138 -8.33 9.01 -1.41
N ILE A 139 -8.69 8.06 -0.55
CA ILE A 139 -7.90 7.59 0.59
C ILE A 139 -7.72 6.09 0.41
N ALA A 140 -6.52 5.57 0.63
CA ALA A 140 -6.24 4.13 0.69
C ALA A 140 -5.53 3.78 2.00
N MET A 141 -5.84 2.63 2.58
CA MET A 141 -5.19 2.11 3.78
C MET A 141 -5.30 0.59 3.86
N CYS A 142 -4.29 -0.05 4.43
CA CYS A 142 -4.29 -1.48 4.70
C CYS A 142 -3.46 -1.82 5.95
N PRO A 143 -3.76 -2.93 6.64
CA PRO A 143 -2.86 -3.50 7.64
C PRO A 143 -1.55 -3.99 7.01
N SER A 144 -0.69 -4.63 7.79
CA SER A 144 0.50 -5.34 7.29
C SER A 144 0.68 -6.64 8.08
N TYR A 145 1.91 -6.95 8.52
CA TYR A 145 2.15 -7.94 9.58
C TYR A 145 2.74 -7.25 10.83
N ALA A 146 2.49 -7.81 12.01
CA ALA A 146 2.83 -7.19 13.29
C ALA A 146 4.35 -7.00 13.47
N THR A 147 4.81 -5.76 13.28
CA THR A 147 6.25 -5.36 13.36
C THR A 147 6.49 -4.03 14.04
N VAL A 148 5.44 -3.32 14.43
CA VAL A 148 5.49 -2.01 15.08
C VAL A 148 4.95 -2.14 16.50
N ALA A 149 5.68 -1.59 17.47
CA ALA A 149 5.21 -1.50 18.84
C ALA A 149 4.26 -0.29 18.99
N PRO A 150 3.09 -0.45 19.64
CA PRO A 150 2.21 0.69 19.92
C PRO A 150 2.90 1.66 20.89
N ALA A 151 2.48 2.91 20.90
CA ALA A 151 3.08 3.92 21.80
C ALA A 151 3.00 3.47 23.26
N GLY A 152 4.14 3.49 23.95
CA GLY A 152 4.29 3.00 25.33
C GLY A 152 4.52 1.49 25.45
N GLY A 153 4.46 0.73 24.36
CA GLY A 153 4.82 -0.68 24.29
C GLY A 153 6.20 -0.91 23.68
N THR A 154 6.71 -2.14 23.80
CA THR A 154 8.00 -2.57 23.25
C THR A 154 7.92 -3.82 22.38
N LYS A 155 6.73 -4.45 22.30
CA LYS A 155 6.51 -5.66 21.51
C LYS A 155 5.74 -5.33 20.23
N PRO A 156 6.05 -6.01 19.11
CA PRO A 156 5.26 -5.88 17.89
C PRO A 156 3.78 -6.21 18.12
N LEU A 157 2.90 -5.37 17.58
CA LEU A 157 1.46 -5.61 17.58
C LEU A 157 0.82 -5.07 16.30
N LEU A 158 1.20 -3.86 15.90
CA LEU A 158 0.67 -3.19 14.73
C LEU A 158 1.56 -3.47 13.51
N GLY A 159 1.02 -3.37 12.32
CA GLY A 159 1.81 -3.31 11.10
C GLY A 159 2.36 -1.91 10.84
N THR A 160 3.16 -1.78 9.78
CA THR A 160 3.59 -0.46 9.26
C THR A 160 2.40 0.35 8.73
N ASN A 161 1.26 -0.31 8.50
CA ASN A 161 -0.09 0.21 8.23
C ASN A 161 -0.08 1.55 7.48
N PRO A 162 0.16 1.54 6.16
CA PRO A 162 0.26 2.76 5.37
C PRO A 162 -1.10 3.46 5.21
N PHE A 163 -1.01 4.77 4.99
CA PHE A 163 -2.15 5.64 4.72
C PHE A 163 -1.79 6.58 3.57
N ALA A 164 -2.55 6.52 2.49
CA ALA A 164 -2.34 7.35 1.32
C ALA A 164 -3.57 8.19 1.00
N PHE A 165 -3.33 9.33 0.37
CA PHE A 165 -4.36 10.25 -0.08
C PHE A 165 -4.00 10.83 -1.45
N GLY A 166 -4.99 10.93 -2.31
CA GLY A 166 -4.91 11.59 -3.61
C GLY A 166 -5.96 12.68 -3.73
N TRP A 167 -5.57 13.83 -4.28
CA TRP A 167 -6.44 14.94 -4.60
C TRP A 167 -6.34 15.32 -6.09
N PRO A 168 -7.47 15.38 -6.81
CA PRO A 168 -7.50 15.73 -8.21
C PRO A 168 -7.18 17.23 -8.41
N ARG A 169 -6.33 17.51 -9.40
CA ARG A 169 -5.88 18.87 -9.74
C ARG A 169 -6.02 19.11 -11.25
N PRO A 170 -6.09 20.37 -11.70
CA PRO A 170 -5.83 20.70 -13.10
C PRO A 170 -4.40 20.32 -13.49
N GLY A 171 -4.22 19.84 -14.73
CA GLY A 171 -2.91 19.43 -15.26
C GLY A 171 -2.65 17.93 -15.16
N ASP A 172 -1.38 17.55 -15.30
CA ASP A 172 -1.00 16.15 -15.52
C ASP A 172 -0.79 15.34 -14.22
N TYR A 173 -0.56 16.01 -13.09
CA TYR A 173 -0.19 15.34 -11.83
C TYR A 173 -1.12 15.72 -10.66
N PRO A 174 -1.76 14.74 -10.01
CA PRO A 174 -2.51 14.96 -8.79
C PRO A 174 -1.61 15.37 -7.62
N TYR A 175 -2.22 15.89 -6.54
CA TYR A 175 -1.52 15.95 -5.24
C TYR A 175 -1.67 14.60 -4.55
N VAL A 176 -0.56 13.96 -4.20
CA VAL A 176 -0.56 12.64 -3.55
C VAL A 176 0.41 12.63 -2.38
N PHE A 177 0.00 12.00 -1.28
CA PHE A 177 0.92 11.53 -0.25
C PHE A 177 0.67 10.06 0.04
N ASP A 178 1.72 9.36 0.47
CA ASP A 178 1.67 7.98 0.93
C ASP A 178 2.79 7.79 1.98
N PHE A 179 2.40 7.38 3.18
CA PHE A 179 3.35 7.14 4.26
C PHE A 179 2.93 5.93 5.11
N ALA A 180 3.94 5.26 5.67
CA ALA A 180 3.74 4.30 6.75
C ALA A 180 3.36 5.01 8.05
N THR A 181 2.56 4.36 8.90
CA THR A 181 2.31 4.85 10.27
C THR A 181 3.44 4.52 11.25
N SER A 182 4.41 3.72 10.83
CA SER A 182 5.74 3.64 11.43
C SER A 182 6.64 4.79 10.98
N VAL A 183 7.66 5.11 11.79
CA VAL A 183 8.69 6.12 11.49
C VAL A 183 9.44 5.92 10.16
N ALA A 184 9.46 4.68 9.66
CA ALA A 184 10.05 4.29 8.39
C ALA A 184 9.28 3.08 7.83
N ALA A 185 9.48 2.74 6.56
CA ALA A 185 8.97 1.47 6.04
C ALA A 185 9.91 0.32 6.42
N ARG A 186 9.38 -0.89 6.69
CA ARG A 186 10.23 -2.06 6.99
C ARG A 186 11.22 -2.38 5.87
N GLY A 187 10.82 -2.15 4.62
CA GLY A 187 11.71 -2.29 3.46
C GLY A 187 12.93 -1.36 3.53
N GLU A 188 12.81 -0.19 4.15
CA GLU A 188 13.93 0.73 4.32
C GLU A 188 14.93 0.19 5.36
N LEU A 189 14.47 -0.37 6.48
CA LEU A 189 15.37 -1.02 7.45
C LEU A 189 16.19 -2.14 6.79
N GLU A 190 15.56 -2.92 5.91
CA GLU A 190 16.23 -3.97 5.14
C GLU A 190 17.27 -3.40 4.15
N LEU A 191 17.01 -2.23 3.54
CA LEU A 191 17.99 -1.54 2.71
C LEU A 191 19.19 -1.04 3.51
N TYR A 192 18.97 -0.47 4.71
CA TYR A 192 20.05 -0.08 5.62
C TYR A 192 20.90 -1.28 6.04
N ARG A 193 20.24 -2.41 6.40
CA ARG A 193 20.90 -3.69 6.71
C ARG A 193 21.78 -4.18 5.57
N ARG A 194 21.22 -4.25 4.35
CA ARG A 194 21.95 -4.68 3.14
C ARG A 194 23.11 -3.74 2.80
N ALA A 195 22.97 -2.45 3.08
CA ALA A 195 24.02 -1.45 2.90
C ALA A 195 25.06 -1.43 4.03
N GLY A 196 24.87 -2.22 5.10
CA GLY A 196 25.74 -2.20 6.28
C GLY A 196 25.74 -0.86 7.02
N LYS A 197 24.62 -0.12 6.98
CA LYS A 197 24.46 1.20 7.59
C LYS A 197 23.60 1.13 8.85
N GLN A 198 23.93 1.94 9.84
CA GLN A 198 23.10 2.13 11.04
C GLN A 198 21.81 2.89 10.70
N LEU A 199 20.74 2.55 11.42
CA LEU A 199 19.46 3.26 11.37
C LEU A 199 19.58 4.61 12.09
N PRO A 200 18.77 5.62 11.69
CA PRO A 200 18.58 6.81 12.51
C PRO A 200 18.05 6.47 13.91
N GLU A 201 18.41 7.31 14.89
CA GLU A 201 17.90 7.16 16.26
C GLU A 201 16.36 7.29 16.31
N GLY A 202 15.73 6.53 17.21
CA GLY A 202 14.28 6.57 17.41
C GLY A 202 13.48 5.76 16.40
N TRP A 203 14.12 4.98 15.53
CA TRP A 203 13.41 4.16 14.54
C TRP A 203 12.87 2.84 15.08
N ALA A 204 13.59 2.23 16.03
CA ALA A 204 13.31 0.89 16.49
C ALA A 204 13.81 0.62 17.91
N VAL A 205 13.28 -0.46 18.47
CA VAL A 205 13.78 -1.12 19.67
C VAL A 205 14.22 -2.55 19.34
N ASP A 206 15.17 -3.08 20.10
CA ASP A 206 15.59 -4.48 20.01
C ASP A 206 14.57 -5.44 20.65
N ALA A 207 14.88 -6.74 20.67
CA ALA A 207 14.02 -7.78 21.24
C ALA A 207 13.79 -7.63 22.76
N ASP A 208 14.66 -6.93 23.48
CA ASP A 208 14.50 -6.59 24.90
C ASP A 208 13.67 -5.30 25.10
N GLY A 209 13.34 -4.60 24.03
CA GLY A 209 12.64 -3.31 24.06
C GLY A 209 13.54 -2.11 24.30
N LYS A 210 14.87 -2.23 24.14
CA LYS A 210 15.82 -1.12 24.27
C LYS A 210 15.98 -0.39 22.93
N PRO A 211 16.09 0.95 22.90
CA PRO A 211 16.36 1.68 21.67
C PRO A 211 17.62 1.16 20.95
N THR A 212 17.55 1.01 19.63
CA THR A 212 18.68 0.52 18.82
C THR A 212 18.80 1.25 17.50
N THR A 213 20.02 1.37 17.01
CA THR A 213 20.36 1.81 15.65
C THR A 213 20.94 0.69 14.79
N ASP A 214 21.08 -0.52 15.34
CA ASP A 214 21.48 -1.71 14.60
C ASP A 214 20.27 -2.28 13.83
N PRO A 215 20.31 -2.33 12.48
CA PRO A 215 19.21 -2.86 11.69
C PRO A 215 18.89 -4.34 11.96
N GLU A 216 19.88 -5.18 12.32
CA GLU A 216 19.61 -6.59 12.64
C GLU A 216 18.83 -6.72 13.96
N ALA A 217 19.29 -6.01 15.00
CA ALA A 217 18.58 -5.95 16.28
C ALA A 217 17.17 -5.36 16.13
N ALA A 218 17.00 -4.31 15.31
CA ALA A 218 15.71 -3.70 15.03
C ALA A 218 14.73 -4.66 14.34
N LEU A 219 15.20 -5.45 13.37
CA LEU A 219 14.36 -6.40 12.64
C LEU A 219 13.92 -7.60 13.50
N ALA A 220 14.70 -7.94 14.52
CA ALA A 220 14.37 -8.94 15.54
C ALA A 220 13.47 -8.37 16.65
N GLY A 221 13.49 -7.05 16.86
CA GLY A 221 12.64 -6.33 17.81
C GLY A 221 11.39 -5.74 17.16
N ALA A 222 11.18 -4.44 17.35
CA ALA A 222 10.02 -3.72 16.84
C ALA A 222 10.38 -2.34 16.32
N MET A 223 9.69 -1.91 15.26
CA MET A 223 9.72 -0.53 14.78
C MET A 223 8.84 0.36 15.66
N LEU A 224 9.06 1.68 15.59
CA LEU A 224 8.28 2.67 16.33
C LEU A 224 7.32 3.47 15.43
N PRO A 225 6.19 3.96 15.97
CA PRO A 225 5.23 4.78 15.22
C PRO A 225 5.75 6.19 14.98
N PHE A 226 5.42 6.80 13.83
CA PHE A 226 5.74 8.21 13.61
C PHE A 226 4.94 9.09 14.58
N GLY A 227 5.52 10.18 15.05
CA GLY A 227 4.82 11.09 15.98
C GLY A 227 4.28 10.39 17.22
N GLU A 228 4.94 9.31 17.66
CA GLU A 228 4.65 8.55 18.88
C GLU A 228 3.18 8.09 18.96
N HIS A 229 2.44 8.58 19.96
CA HIS A 229 1.04 8.23 20.21
C HIS A 229 0.11 8.59 19.04
N LYS A 230 0.46 9.58 18.20
CA LYS A 230 -0.37 9.97 17.05
C LYS A 230 -0.30 8.93 15.94
N GLY A 231 0.89 8.52 15.52
CA GLY A 231 1.05 7.44 14.53
C GLY A 231 0.52 6.12 15.06
N SER A 232 0.70 5.83 16.36
CA SER A 232 0.11 4.64 16.99
C SER A 232 -1.42 4.63 16.91
N ALA A 233 -2.07 5.78 17.11
CA ALA A 233 -3.52 5.91 17.01
C ALA A 233 -4.02 5.75 15.57
N ILE A 234 -3.32 6.34 14.58
CA ILE A 234 -3.65 6.18 13.16
C ILE A 234 -3.45 4.73 12.72
N SER A 235 -2.35 4.10 13.13
CA SER A 235 -2.09 2.69 12.85
C SER A 235 -3.19 1.78 13.42
N THR A 236 -3.67 2.06 14.63
CA THR A 236 -4.80 1.35 15.24
C THR A 236 -6.11 1.58 14.48
N MET A 237 -6.37 2.81 14.02
CA MET A 237 -7.51 3.11 13.16
C MET A 237 -7.48 2.27 11.87
N ILE A 238 -6.31 2.09 11.26
CA ILE A 238 -6.15 1.30 10.02
C ILE A 238 -6.42 -0.20 10.28
N GLU A 239 -5.92 -0.77 11.38
CA GLU A 239 -6.27 -2.15 11.78
C GLU A 239 -7.79 -2.34 11.87
N LEU A 240 -8.48 -1.37 12.48
CA LEU A 240 -9.92 -1.41 12.68
C LEU A 240 -10.70 -1.21 11.38
N LEU A 241 -10.26 -0.31 10.50
CA LEU A 241 -10.98 0.03 9.26
C LEU A 241 -10.70 -0.95 8.12
N ALA A 242 -9.44 -1.33 7.90
CA ALA A 242 -9.01 -2.13 6.75
C ALA A 242 -8.64 -3.58 7.10
N GLY A 243 -8.64 -3.95 8.38
CA GLY A 243 -8.71 -5.34 8.83
C GLY A 243 -10.13 -5.66 9.31
N VAL A 244 -10.43 -5.26 10.54
CA VAL A 244 -11.63 -5.70 11.27
C VAL A 244 -12.95 -5.32 10.56
N MET A 245 -13.14 -4.06 10.16
CA MET A 245 -14.42 -3.56 9.63
C MET A 245 -14.79 -4.21 8.29
N ILE A 246 -13.79 -4.52 7.45
CA ILE A 246 -14.02 -5.22 6.18
C ILE A 246 -13.96 -6.75 6.33
N GLY A 247 -13.79 -7.26 7.56
CA GLY A 247 -13.80 -8.69 7.86
C GLY A 247 -12.54 -9.43 7.42
N ASP A 248 -11.39 -8.75 7.40
CA ASP A 248 -10.10 -9.31 7.01
C ASP A 248 -9.10 -9.34 8.17
N PHE A 249 -7.91 -9.88 7.93
CA PHE A 249 -6.87 -10.02 8.92
C PHE A 249 -6.33 -8.68 9.41
N THR A 250 -6.19 -8.58 10.72
CA THR A 250 -5.31 -7.63 11.40
C THR A 250 -3.85 -8.05 11.22
N SER A 251 -2.91 -7.15 11.53
CA SER A 251 -1.48 -7.43 11.40
C SER A 251 -0.97 -8.63 12.22
N PRO A 252 -1.46 -8.91 13.44
CA PRO A 252 -1.15 -10.15 14.15
C PRO A 252 -1.63 -11.40 13.41
N GLU A 253 -2.87 -11.39 12.90
CA GLU A 253 -3.45 -12.54 12.19
C GLU A 253 -2.72 -12.79 10.85
N ALA A 254 -2.34 -11.73 10.14
CA ALA A 254 -1.51 -11.82 8.96
C ALA A 254 -0.13 -12.44 9.25
N LEU A 255 0.50 -12.06 10.38
CA LEU A 255 1.76 -12.65 10.82
C LEU A 255 1.60 -14.13 11.19
N ASP A 256 0.55 -14.49 11.94
CA ASP A 256 0.27 -15.87 12.33
C ASP A 256 0.00 -16.75 11.11
N PHE A 257 -0.76 -16.25 10.13
CA PHE A 257 -1.01 -16.96 8.87
C PHE A 257 0.28 -17.20 8.06
N LEU A 258 1.17 -16.21 8.00
CA LEU A 258 2.42 -16.33 7.26
C LEU A 258 3.48 -17.15 7.99
N GLY A 259 3.57 -17.02 9.31
CA GLY A 259 4.66 -17.57 10.13
C GLY A 259 6.02 -16.90 9.91
N THR A 260 6.09 -15.81 9.15
CA THR A 260 7.33 -15.10 8.82
C THR A 260 7.05 -13.67 8.33
N THR A 261 8.01 -12.77 8.52
CA THR A 261 7.99 -11.39 7.99
C THR A 261 8.74 -11.25 6.66
N THR A 262 9.23 -12.37 6.09
CA THR A 262 10.05 -12.35 4.87
C THR A 262 9.23 -12.47 3.59
N LEU A 263 7.92 -12.71 3.70
CA LEU A 263 6.97 -12.84 2.59
C LEU A 263 6.02 -11.64 2.56
N ALA A 264 5.27 -11.46 1.47
CA ALA A 264 4.24 -10.42 1.40
C ALA A 264 3.05 -10.78 2.32
N PRO A 265 2.57 -9.85 3.17
CA PRO A 265 1.42 -10.08 4.06
C PRO A 265 0.13 -10.37 3.29
N ARG A 266 -0.72 -11.18 3.91
CA ARG A 266 -2.10 -11.43 3.47
C ARG A 266 -3.05 -10.76 4.44
N HIS A 267 -3.90 -9.87 3.94
CA HIS A 267 -4.89 -9.09 4.69
C HIS A 267 -5.88 -8.44 3.71
N GLY A 268 -6.66 -7.48 4.18
CA GLY A 268 -7.54 -6.67 3.35
C GLY A 268 -6.98 -5.28 3.06
N GLU A 269 -7.70 -4.54 2.22
CA GLU A 269 -7.40 -3.16 1.87
C GLU A 269 -8.70 -2.37 1.71
N LEU A 270 -8.72 -1.15 2.23
CA LEU A 270 -9.85 -0.25 2.15
C LEU A 270 -9.46 1.02 1.37
N ILE A 271 -10.21 1.28 0.31
CA ILE A 271 -10.06 2.48 -0.50
C ILE A 271 -11.39 3.25 -0.48
N ILE A 272 -11.34 4.55 -0.23
CA ILE A 272 -12.51 5.42 -0.20
C ILE A 272 -12.33 6.51 -1.24
N ALA A 273 -13.28 6.62 -2.16
CA ALA A 273 -13.28 7.64 -3.19
C ALA A 273 -14.41 8.67 -2.94
N PHE A 274 -14.10 9.93 -3.21
CA PHE A 274 -14.99 11.07 -3.05
C PHE A 274 -15.06 11.82 -4.38
N ASP A 275 -16.27 12.18 -4.82
CA ASP A 275 -16.48 13.12 -5.92
C ASP A 275 -16.52 14.55 -5.35
N PRO A 276 -15.47 15.37 -5.53
CA PRO A 276 -15.43 16.69 -4.92
C PRO A 276 -16.57 17.59 -5.38
N ALA A 277 -16.97 17.49 -6.65
CA ALA A 277 -18.02 18.32 -7.24
C ALA A 277 -19.38 18.01 -6.61
N ARG A 278 -19.70 16.72 -6.43
CA ARG A 278 -20.90 16.30 -5.69
C ARG A 278 -20.85 16.73 -4.23
N MET A 279 -19.72 16.52 -3.54
CA MET A 279 -19.55 16.87 -2.13
C MET A 279 -19.72 18.37 -1.87
N ALA A 280 -19.26 19.21 -2.81
CA ALA A 280 -19.43 20.66 -2.72
C ALA A 280 -20.85 21.14 -2.98
N GLY A 281 -21.68 20.34 -3.68
CA GLY A 281 -23.09 20.66 -3.91
C GLY A 281 -23.31 22.03 -4.56
N GLY A 282 -22.42 22.44 -5.47
CA GLY A 282 -22.50 23.73 -6.16
C GLY A 282 -21.98 24.94 -5.38
N ARG A 283 -21.40 24.78 -4.18
CA ARG A 283 -20.83 25.89 -3.38
C ARG A 283 -19.47 26.42 -3.88
N GLY A 284 -19.18 26.27 -5.17
CA GLY A 284 -17.93 26.64 -5.83
C GLY A 284 -17.23 25.46 -6.52
N ASN A 285 -16.12 25.73 -7.20
CA ASN A 285 -15.29 24.71 -7.83
C ASN A 285 -14.23 24.20 -6.82
N PRO A 286 -14.31 22.94 -6.37
CA PRO A 286 -13.37 22.40 -5.38
C PRO A 286 -11.94 22.32 -5.89
N GLN A 287 -11.74 22.05 -7.18
CA GLN A 287 -10.40 21.93 -7.77
C GLN A 287 -9.70 23.29 -7.76
N GLU A 288 -10.37 24.34 -8.26
CA GLU A 288 -9.84 25.72 -8.21
C GLU A 288 -9.52 26.17 -6.78
N ARG A 289 -10.39 25.86 -5.82
CA ARG A 289 -10.14 26.19 -4.41
C ARG A 289 -9.01 25.39 -3.79
N GLY A 290 -8.83 24.13 -4.21
CA GLY A 290 -7.71 23.28 -3.82
C GLY A 290 -6.39 23.85 -4.34
N GLU A 291 -6.37 24.33 -5.58
CA GLU A 291 -5.17 24.96 -6.16
C GLU A 291 -4.69 26.16 -5.36
N VAL A 292 -5.60 27.01 -4.86
CA VAL A 292 -5.21 28.15 -4.00
C VAL A 292 -4.39 27.70 -2.78
N LEU A 293 -4.76 26.57 -2.17
CA LEU A 293 -4.01 26.03 -1.03
C LEU A 293 -2.66 25.43 -1.48
N ILE A 294 -2.66 24.69 -2.59
CA ILE A 294 -1.46 23.97 -3.06
C ILE A 294 -0.41 24.96 -3.60
N GLU A 295 -0.84 25.99 -4.31
CA GLU A 295 0.03 27.09 -4.77
C GLU A 295 0.65 27.85 -3.59
N ALA A 296 -0.05 27.96 -2.46
CA ALA A 296 0.49 28.61 -1.25
C ALA A 296 1.55 27.76 -0.52
N ILE A 297 1.67 26.47 -0.83
CA ILE A 297 2.72 25.59 -0.31
C ILE A 297 4.00 25.69 -1.15
N ALA A 298 3.87 25.97 -2.46
CA ALA A 298 4.97 26.05 -3.42
C ALA A 298 5.84 27.31 -3.23
#